data_AF-U2BBU0-F1
#
_entry.id   AF-U2BBU0-F1
#
_cell.length_a   1.000
_cell.length_b   1.000
_cell.length_c   1.000
_cell.angle_alpha   90.00
_cell.angle_beta   90.00
_cell.angle_gamma   90.00
#
_symmetry.space_group_name_H-M   'P 1'
#
loop_
_entity.id
_entity.type
_entity.pdbx_description
1 polymer ?
#
loop_
_entity_poly.entity_id
_entity_poly.type
_entity_poly.pdbx_seq_one_letter_code
_entity_poly.pdbx_strand_id
1 'polypeptide(L)' 'MTRLLVLQHLFNLFDEQMEFQLPDRMSFQRFAGLKHSCRVPDRNTFWVFRERLVQANVERQIFAEV' A
#
# COMPACT_ATOMS: atom_id res chain seq x y z
N MET A 1 -4.59 4.36 1.04
CA MET A 1 -3.83 3.54 0.06
C MET A 1 -2.40 4.03 -0.13
N THR A 2 -2.11 5.34 -0.22
CA THR A 2 -0.72 5.87 -0.31
C THR A 2 0.24 5.33 0.75
N ARG A 3 -0.18 5.27 2.02
CA ARG A 3 0.62 4.70 3.12
C ARG A 3 1.03 3.24 2.88
N LEU A 4 0.18 2.46 2.22
CA LEU A 4 0.49 1.07 1.92
C LEU A 4 1.54 0.95 0.80
N LEU A 5 1.55 1.86 -0.18
CA LEU A 5 2.61 1.92 -1.18
C LEU A 5 3.95 2.33 -0.56
N VAL A 6 3.93 3.21 0.43
CA VAL A 6 5.13 3.55 1.20
C VAL A 6 5.65 2.34 1.96
N LEU A 7 4.79 1.55 2.62
CA LEU A 7 5.19 0.28 3.24
C LEU A 7 5.74 -0.71 2.21
N GLN A 8 5.08 -0.82 1.07
CA GLN A 8 5.51 -1.68 -0.02
C GLN A 8 6.92 -1.31 -0.51
N HIS A 9 7.20 -0.01 -0.64
CA HIS A 9 8.50 0.50 -1.04
C HIS A 9 9.57 0.30 0.04
N LEU A 10 9.27 0.64 1.31
CA LEU A 10 10.20 0.51 2.43
C LEU A 10 10.62 -0.94 2.71
N PHE A 11 9.69 -1.89 2.56
CA PHE A 11 9.93 -3.30 2.81
C PHE A 11 10.15 -4.12 1.53
N ASN A 12 10.21 -3.45 0.37
CA ASN A 12 10.35 -4.05 -0.96
C ASN A 12 9.42 -5.26 -1.20
N LEU A 13 8.14 -5.11 -0.83
CA LEU A 13 7.14 -6.19 -0.85
C LEU A 13 6.44 -6.26 -2.21
N PHE A 14 6.13 -7.48 -2.65
CA PHE A 14 5.20 -7.66 -3.78
C PHE A 14 3.75 -7.45 -3.36
N ASP A 15 2.87 -7.16 -4.33
CA ASP A 15 1.44 -6.92 -4.07
C ASP A 15 0.78 -8.10 -3.34
N GLU A 16 1.13 -9.34 -3.71
CA GLU A 16 0.65 -10.55 -3.03
C GLU A 16 1.18 -10.64 -1.59
N GLN A 17 2.46 -10.30 -1.38
CA GLN A 17 3.06 -10.36 -0.04
C GLN A 17 2.45 -9.32 0.89
N MET A 18 2.06 -8.15 0.37
CA MET A 18 1.35 -7.12 1.14
C MET A 18 0.01 -7.64 1.67
N GLU A 19 -0.72 -8.45 0.90
CA GLU A 19 -2.00 -9.03 1.32
C GLU A 19 -1.87 -9.92 2.56
N PHE A 20 -0.78 -10.69 2.66
CA PHE A 20 -0.51 -11.56 3.81
C PHE A 20 0.19 -10.83 4.97
N GLN A 21 1.14 -9.93 4.67
CA GLN A 21 1.93 -9.23 5.70
C GLN A 21 1.14 -8.12 6.40
N LEU A 22 0.16 -7.51 5.72
CA LEU A 22 -0.64 -6.44 6.29
C LEU A 22 -1.54 -6.88 7.47
N PRO A 23 -2.32 -7.98 7.38
CA PRO A 23 -3.06 -8.50 8.53
C PRO A 23 -2.15 -9.10 9.60
N ASP A 24 -1.01 -9.68 9.22
CA ASP A 24 -0.09 -10.33 10.16
C ASP A 24 0.65 -9.32 11.06
N ARG A 25 0.97 -8.13 10.54
CA ARG A 25 1.74 -7.12 11.27
C ARG A 25 0.89 -5.99 11.82
N MET A 26 0.69 -5.99 13.14
CA MET A 26 0.01 -4.90 13.86
C MET A 26 0.64 -3.52 13.61
N SER A 27 1.96 -3.45 13.41
CA SER A 27 2.66 -2.20 13.06
C SER A 27 2.21 -1.65 11.70
N PHE A 28 1.99 -2.52 10.71
CA PHE A 28 1.54 -2.10 9.38
C PHE A 28 0.08 -1.67 9.42
N GLN A 29 -0.77 -2.38 10.18
CA GLN A 29 -2.16 -1.96 10.40
C GLN A 29 -2.23 -0.58 11.06
N ARG A 30 -1.41 -0.33 12.10
CA ARG A 30 -1.31 0.97 12.77
C ARG A 30 -0.86 2.07 11.81
N PHE A 31 0.17 1.82 11.00
CA PHE A 31 0.67 2.79 10.01
C PHE A 31 -0.35 3.08 8.92
N ALA A 32 -0.99 2.04 8.38
CA ALA A 32 -2.05 2.16 7.39
C ALA A 32 -3.33 2.82 7.96
N GLY A 33 -3.45 2.95 9.29
CA GLY A 33 -4.64 3.51 9.96
C GLY A 33 -5.82 2.54 9.98
N LEU A 34 -5.58 1.25 9.75
CA LEU A 34 -6.60 0.20 9.76
C LEU A 34 -6.92 -0.15 11.22
N LYS A 35 -7.85 0.59 11.85
CA LYS A 35 -8.33 0.26 13.20
C LYS A 35 -9.38 -0.86 13.11
N HIS A 36 -8.96 -2.07 13.49
CA HIS A 36 -9.76 -3.20 13.99
C HIS A 36 -10.87 -3.82 13.11
N SER A 37 -11.31 -3.20 12.01
CA SER A 37 -12.37 -3.78 11.16
C SER A 37 -12.36 -3.30 9.71
N CYS A 38 -11.20 -2.87 9.20
CA CYS A 38 -11.08 -2.50 7.80
C CYS A 38 -10.65 -3.71 6.99
N ARG A 39 -11.48 -4.07 6.00
CA ARG A 39 -11.18 -5.07 4.97
C ARG A 39 -9.77 -4.83 4.43
N VAL A 40 -8.91 -5.85 4.56
CA VAL A 40 -7.57 -5.84 3.97
C VAL A 40 -7.76 -5.70 2.45
N PRO A 41 -7.11 -4.72 1.80
CA PRO A 41 -7.18 -4.60 0.36
C PRO A 41 -6.50 -5.82 -0.30
N ASP A 42 -7.24 -6.50 -1.15
CA ASP A 42 -6.72 -7.60 -1.97
C ASP A 42 -5.70 -7.08 -3.01
N ARG A 43 -4.86 -7.95 -3.58
CA ARG A 43 -3.89 -7.63 -4.65
C ARG A 43 -4.47 -6.76 -5.77
N ASN A 44 -5.69 -7.04 -6.21
CA ASN A 44 -6.35 -6.27 -7.27
C ASN A 44 -6.61 -4.81 -6.86
N THR A 45 -6.87 -4.56 -5.58
CA THR A 45 -7.08 -3.21 -5.05
C THR A 45 -5.79 -2.40 -5.11
N PHE A 46 -4.65 -3.02 -4.82
CA PHE A 46 -3.33 -2.41 -5.00
C PHE A 46 -3.04 -2.08 -6.46
N TRP A 47 -3.32 -3.03 -7.35
CA TRP A 47 -3.11 -2.85 -8.78
C TRP A 47 -3.93 -1.68 -9.34
N VAL A 48 -5.24 -1.63 -9.06
CA VAL A 48 -6.12 -0.53 -9.50
C VAL A 48 -5.67 0.81 -8.93
N PHE A 49 -5.20 0.83 -7.68
CA PHE A 49 -4.69 2.05 -7.08
C PHE A 49 -3.41 2.54 -7.78
N ARG A 50 -2.50 1.62 -8.12
CA ARG A 50 -1.28 1.93 -8.85
C ARG A 50 -1.57 2.41 -10.27
N GLU A 51 -2.48 1.74 -10.97
CA GLU A 51 -2.94 2.15 -12.30
C GLU A 51 -3.47 3.59 -12.29
N ARG A 52 -4.29 3.95 -11.30
CA ARG A 52 -4.79 5.32 -11.13
C ARG A 52 -3.67 6.34 -10.91
N LEU A 53 -2.62 5.98 -10.17
CA LEU A 53 -1.46 6.85 -9.95
C LEU A 53 -0.61 7.04 -11.20
N VAL A 54 -0.45 5.98 -12.00
CA VAL A 54 0.22 6.03 -13.30
C VAL A 54 -0.57 6.90 -14.27
N GLN A 55 -1.89 6.72 -14.36
CA GLN A 55 -2.76 7.54 -15.20
C GLN A 55 -2.75 9.02 -14.79
N ALA A 56 -2.67 9.30 -13.49
CA ALA A 56 -2.58 10.66 -12.98
C ALA A 56 -1.14 11.22 -13.04
N ASN A 57 -0.14 10.45 -13.48
CA ASN A 57 1.28 10.81 -13.59
C ASN A 57 1.91 11.33 -12.28
N VAL A 58 1.29 11.03 -11.14
CA VAL A 58 1.68 11.51 -9.80
C VAL A 58 2.64 10.55 -9.11
N GLU A 59 2.84 9.34 -9.65
CA GLU A 59 3.73 8.33 -9.06
C GLU A 59 5.13 8.92 -8.82
N ARG A 60 5.70 9.60 -9.82
CA ARG A 60 7.01 10.25 -9.67
C ARG A 60 7.00 11.40 -8.68
N GLN A 61 5.90 12.14 -8.55
CA GLN A 61 5.83 13.27 -7.61
C GLN A 61 5.74 12.82 -6.15
N ILE A 62 5.06 11.70 -5.87
CA ILE A 62 4.90 11.18 -4.51
C ILE A 62 6.23 10.67 -3.93
N PHE A 63 7.11 10.14 -4.77
CA PHE A 63 8.42 9.61 -4.38
C PHE A 63 9.60 10.52 -4.79
N ALA A 64 9.36 11.71 -5.34
CA ALA A 64 10.44 12.64 -5.72
C ALA A 64 11.11 13.32 -4.52
N GLU A 65 10.47 13.29 -3.35
CA GLU A 65 10.88 14.01 -2.13
C GLU A 65 11.29 13.09 -0.98
N VAL A 66 11.41 11.78 -1.23
CA VAL A 66 11.87 10.75 -0.28
C VAL A 66 13.29 10.33 -0.61
#